data_AF-A0A3D3NIS5-F1
#
_entry.id   AF-A0A3D3NIS5-F1
#
_cell.length_a   1.000
_cell.length_b   1.000
_cell.length_c   1.000
_cell.angle_alpha   90.00
_cell.angle_beta   90.00
_cell.angle_gamma   90.00
#
_symmetry.space_group_name_H-M   'P 1'
#
loop_
_entity.id
_entity.type
_entity.pdbx_description
1 polymer ?
#
loop_
_entity_poly.entity_id
_entity_poly.type
_entity_poly.pdbx_seq_one_letter_code
_entity_poly.pdbx_strand_id
1 'polypeptide(L)' 'RLDAEPDSGLRRSLGLDGATVIGFAGSFYGYEGLDLLLAAARLLLPRHPQLRVLLVGGGPQENSLKAQAAAAGIAQQV' A
#
# COMPACT_ATOMS: atom_id res chain seq x y z
N ARG A 1 0.33 11.96 18.97
CA ARG A 1 1.63 12.57 18.65
C ARG A 1 2.02 12.10 17.27
N LEU A 2 2.17 13.01 16.30
CA LEU A 2 2.60 12.71 14.93
C LEU A 2 4.10 13.07 14.72
N ASP A 3 4.80 13.34 15.83
CA ASP A 3 6.19 13.79 15.94
C ASP A 3 7.14 12.67 16.40
N ALA A 4 6.68 11.42 16.41
CA ALA A 4 7.55 10.28 16.67
C ALA A 4 8.34 9.94 15.40
N GLU A 5 9.64 9.72 15.55
CA GLU A 5 10.47 9.20 14.47
C GLU A 5 9.93 7.82 14.02
N PRO A 6 9.94 7.54 12.71
CA PRO A 6 9.57 6.22 12.21
C PRO A 6 10.45 5.12 12.81
N ASP A 7 9.83 4.01 13.23
CA ASP A 7 10.58 2.84 13.69
C ASP A 7 11.39 2.24 12.53
N SER A 8 12.71 2.38 12.58
CA SER A 8 13.62 1.92 11.54
C SER A 8 13.66 0.39 11.42
N GLY A 9 13.44 -0.34 12.52
CA GLY A 9 13.35 -1.80 12.52
C GLY A 9 12.11 -2.29 11.78
N LEU A 10 10.95 -1.68 12.07
CA LEU A 10 9.69 -2.00 11.41
C LEU A 10 9.71 -1.64 9.91
N ARG A 11 10.28 -0.47 9.56
CA ARG A 11 10.44 -0.08 8.15
C ARG A 11 11.25 -1.11 7.36
N ARG A 12 12.35 -1.58 7.94
CA ARG A 12 13.19 -2.61 7.32
C ARG A 12 12.47 -3.94 7.19
N SER A 13 11.76 -4.39 8.23
CA SER A 13 11.04 -5.68 8.19
C SER A 13 9.91 -5.69 7.17
N LEU A 14 9.36 -4.52 6.82
CA LEU A 14 8.36 -4.36 5.77
C LEU A 14 8.96 -4.03 4.38
N GLY A 15 10.29 -3.92 4.26
CA GLY A 15 10.94 -3.58 2.99
C GLY A 15 10.69 -2.15 2.51
N LEU A 16 10.47 -1.20 3.43
CA LEU A 16 10.11 0.20 3.16
C LEU A 16 11.29 1.18 3.32
N ASP A 17 12.52 0.65 3.41
CA ASP A 17 13.73 1.47 3.48
C ASP A 17 13.91 2.24 2.17
N GLY A 18 14.06 3.57 2.29
CA GLY A 18 14.14 4.49 1.14
C GLY A 18 12.84 4.63 0.33
N ALA A 19 11.78 3.88 0.66
CA ALA A 19 10.52 3.94 -0.08
C ALA A 19 9.74 5.23 0.20
N THR A 20 9.09 5.75 -0.84
CA THR A 20 7.98 6.69 -0.68
C THR A 20 6.73 5.86 -0.41
N VAL A 21 6.12 6.01 0.76
CA VAL A 21 5.00 5.17 1.19
C VAL A 21 3.70 5.96 1.17
N ILE A 22 2.70 5.44 0.46
CA ILE A 22 1.30 5.86 0.59
C ILE A 22 0.62 4.86 1.52
N GLY A 23 0.27 5.30 2.73
CA GLY A 23 -0.34 4.45 3.74
C GLY A 23 -1.84 4.65 3.86
N PHE A 24 -2.59 3.57 4.04
CA PHE A 24 -3.96 3.57 4.53
C PHE A 24 -4.05 2.67 5.76
N ALA A 25 -4.70 3.15 6.82
CA ALA A 25 -4.96 2.38 8.03
C ALA A 25 -6.45 2.46 8.37
N GLY A 26 -7.16 1.35 8.20
CA GLY A 26 -8.62 1.32 8.34
C GLY A 26 -9.26 0.03 7.86
N SER A 27 -10.59 -0.01 7.86
CA SER A 27 -11.36 -1.16 7.37
C SER A 27 -11.44 -1.17 5.85
N PHE A 28 -11.32 -2.33 5.22
CA PHE A 28 -11.34 -2.43 3.76
C PHE A 28 -12.79 -2.56 3.25
N TYR A 29 -13.55 -1.47 3.35
CA TYR A 29 -14.87 -1.36 2.76
C TYR A 29 -14.82 -0.71 1.37
N GLY A 30 -15.81 -1.02 0.53
CA GLY A 30 -15.82 -0.55 -0.86
C GLY A 30 -15.89 0.98 -1.02
N TYR A 31 -16.42 1.69 -0.02
CA TYR A 31 -16.51 3.16 -0.06
C TYR A 31 -15.18 3.87 0.25
N GLU A 32 -14.14 3.15 0.66
CA GLU A 32 -12.81 3.72 0.94
C GLU A 32 -12.02 4.00 -0.35
N GLY A 33 -12.41 3.40 -1.48
CA GLY A 33 -11.75 3.60 -2.78
C GLY A 33 -10.35 2.98 -2.88
N LEU A 34 -10.07 1.92 -2.10
CA LEU A 34 -8.76 1.25 -2.11
C LEU A 34 -8.43 0.60 -3.46
N ASP A 35 -9.44 0.16 -4.20
CA ASP A 35 -9.32 -0.34 -5.57
C ASP A 35 -8.80 0.75 -6.52
N LEU A 36 -9.31 1.97 -6.39
CA LEU A 36 -8.84 3.13 -7.15
C LEU A 36 -7.40 3.49 -6.79
N LEU A 37 -7.03 3.40 -5.51
CA LEU A 37 -5.65 3.59 -5.06
C LEU A 37 -4.70 2.58 -5.72
N LEU A 38 -5.05 1.30 -5.80
CA LEU A 38 -4.23 0.29 -6.48
C LEU A 38 -4.11 0.56 -7.99
N ALA A 39 -5.20 1.00 -8.63
CA ALA A 39 -5.17 1.38 -10.04
C ALA A 39 -4.24 2.59 -10.27
N ALA A 40 -4.26 3.59 -9.40
CA ALA A 40 -3.37 4.74 -9.47
C ALA A 40 -1.90 4.34 -9.22
N ALA A 41 -1.64 3.49 -8.22
CA ALA A 41 -0.29 3.02 -7.91
C ALA A 41 0.36 2.33 -9.11
N ARG A 42 -0.38 1.46 -9.82
CA ARG A 42 0.08 0.82 -11.06
C ARG A 42 0.56 1.83 -12.11
N LEU A 43 -0.14 2.95 -12.27
CA LEU A 43 0.22 3.98 -13.25
C LEU A 43 1.45 4.80 -12.83
N LEU A 44 1.67 4.95 -11.52
CA LEU A 44 2.76 5.76 -10.97
C LEU A 44 4.08 5.00 -10.85
N LEU A 45 4.04 3.68 -10.60
CA LEU A 45 5.21 2.84 -10.37
C LEU A 45 6.32 2.96 -11.45
N PRO A 46 6.02 3.02 -12.76
CA PRO A 46 7.06 3.20 -13.79
C PRO A 46 7.88 4.49 -13.63
N ARG A 47 7.26 5.54 -13.08
CA ARG A 47 7.90 6.85 -12.86
C ARG A 47 8.48 6.98 -11.44
N HIS A 48 7.95 6.21 -10.50
CA HIS A 48 8.34 6.21 -9.09
C HIS A 48 8.62 4.77 -8.63
N PRO A 49 9.76 4.17 -9.02
CA PRO A 49 10.05 2.76 -8.72
C PRO A 49 10.19 2.45 -7.22
N GLN A 50 10.43 3.48 -6.40
CA GLN A 50 10.50 3.40 -4.93
C GLN A 50 9.13 3.61 -4.24
N LEU A 51 8.06 3.85 -5.00
CA LEU A 51 6.72 3.98 -4.45
C LEU A 51 6.27 2.62 -3.88
N ARG A 52 5.70 2.66 -2.68
CA ARG A 52 5.02 1.53 -2.04
C ARG A 52 3.67 1.99 -1.54
N VAL A 53 2.66 1.14 -1.65
CA VAL A 53 1.39 1.29 -0.95
C VAL A 53 1.46 0.39 0.28
N LEU A 54 0.98 0.86 1.43
CA LEU A 54 0.86 0.04 2.64
C LEU A 54 -0.59 0.09 3.12
N LEU A 55 -1.29 -1.02 3.01
CA LEU A 55 -2.67 -1.16 3.48
C LEU A 55 -2.68 -1.92 4.81
N VAL A 56 -3.04 -1.24 5.90
CA VAL A 56 -3.11 -1.81 7.25
C VAL A 56 -4.56 -1.93 7.67
N GLY A 57 -5.00 -3.17 7.90
CA GLY A 57 -6.36 -3.47 8.31
C GLY A 57 -6.89 -4.71 7.61
N GLY A 58 -8.20 -4.74 7.39
CA GLY A 58 -8.90 -5.87 6.77
C GLY A 58 -10.38 -5.56 6.59
N GLY A 59 -11.08 -6.44 5.89
CA GLY A 59 -12.52 -6.27 5.66
C GLY A 59 -13.01 -7.03 4.42
N PRO A 60 -14.27 -6.83 4.04
CA PRO A 60 -14.89 -7.55 2.93
C PRO A 60 -14.15 -7.42 1.59
N GLN A 61 -13.40 -6.34 1.38
CA GLN A 61 -12.63 -6.10 0.14
C GLN A 61 -11.20 -6.69 0.17
N GLU A 62 -10.75 -7.32 1.25
CA GLU A 62 -9.35 -7.75 1.35
C GLU A 62 -8.94 -8.71 0.20
N ASN A 63 -9.78 -9.70 -0.09
CA ASN A 63 -9.49 -10.67 -1.14
C ASN A 63 -9.55 -10.06 -2.55
N SER A 64 -10.49 -9.14 -2.80
CA SER A 64 -10.60 -8.45 -4.10
C SER A 64 -9.40 -7.54 -4.34
N LEU A 65 -8.95 -6.81 -3.32
CA LEU A 65 -7.77 -5.95 -3.39
C LEU A 65 -6.49 -6.75 -3.66
N LYS A 66 -6.29 -7.88 -2.94
CA LYS A 66 -5.15 -8.79 -3.21
C LYS A 66 -5.17 -9.33 -4.64
N ALA A 67 -6.34 -9.76 -5.11
CA ALA A 67 -6.51 -10.25 -6.48
C ALA A 67 -6.22 -9.16 -7.52
N GLN A 68 -6.68 -7.94 -7.29
CA GLN A 68 -6.41 -6.79 -8.15
C GLN A 68 -4.92 -6.47 -8.22
N ALA A 69 -4.23 -6.41 -7.07
CA ALA A 69 -2.78 -6.15 -7.03
C ALA A 69 -1.99 -7.23 -7.78
N ALA A 70 -2.36 -8.50 -7.62
CA ALA A 70 -1.74 -9.62 -8.32
C ALA A 70 -1.97 -9.53 -9.84
N ALA A 71 -3.22 -9.32 -10.28
CA ALA A 71 -3.58 -9.17 -11.69
C ALA A 71 -2.89 -7.94 -12.34
N ALA A 72 -2.71 -6.88 -11.58
CA ALA A 72 -2.02 -5.67 -12.00
C ALA A 72 -0.48 -5.84 -12.07
N GLY A 73 0.07 -6.92 -11.50
CA GLY A 73 1.51 -7.18 -11.42
C GLY A 73 2.23 -6.32 -10.37
N ILE A 74 1.51 -5.79 -9.39
CA ILE A 74 2.04 -4.84 -8.38
C ILE A 74 1.97 -5.38 -6.95
N ALA A 75 1.70 -6.67 -6.76
CA ALA A 75 1.53 -7.28 -5.45
C ALA A 75 2.78 -7.22 -4.55
N GLN A 76 3.97 -6.94 -5.10
CA GLN A 76 5.20 -6.77 -4.31
C GLN A 76 5.42 -5.32 -3.87
N GLN A 77 4.58 -4.40 -4.36
CA GLN A 77 4.65 -2.97 -4.13
C GLN A 77 3.49 -2.45 -3.26
N VAL A 78 2.62 -3.34 -2.80
CA VAL A 78 1.38 -3.09 -2.04
C VAL A 78 1.36 -3.98 -0.80
#